data_AF-A0A168P8L0-F1
#
_entry.id   AF-A0A168P8L0-F1
#
_cell.length_a   1.000
_cell.length_b   1.000
_cell.length_c   1.000
_cell.angle_alpha   90.00
_cell.angle_beta   90.00
_cell.angle_gamma   90.00
#
_symmetry.space_group_name_H-M   'P 1'
#
loop_
_entity.id
_entity.type
_entity.pdbx_description
1 polymer ?
#
loop_
_entity_poly.entity_id
_entity_poly.type
_entity_poly.pdbx_seq_one_letter_code
_entity_poly.pdbx_strand_id
1 'polypeptide(L)'
;MYHTKRMQRVFCVQFSMDSKFVLSGSDDGNIRLWKAHASEKLGVKDRREQINLEYAQKLKERFGHMKDIKRIDRHRNIPLDIKRADRTKKEMLSARRVKDDRRRKHSSKEDADKRVSERSKSIIGVAK
;
A
#
# COMPACT_ATOMS: atom_id res chain seq x y z
N MET A 1 10.85 3.39 5.87
CA MET A 1 10.28 2.06 5.58
C MET A 1 11.32 1.06 6.03
N TYR A 2 10.97 0.10 6.87
CA TYR A 2 11.98 -0.78 7.46
C TYR A 2 12.22 -1.96 6.52
N HIS A 3 13.33 -1.91 5.80
CA HIS A 3 13.88 -3.06 5.12
C HIS A 3 15.33 -3.17 5.57
N THR A 4 15.80 -4.39 5.80
CA THR A 4 17.23 -4.59 6.04
C THR A 4 17.93 -4.82 4.71
N LYS A 5 19.23 -4.53 4.62
CA LYS A 5 20.01 -4.76 3.39
C LYS A 5 20.01 -6.23 2.95
N ARG A 6 19.81 -7.16 3.90
CA ARG A 6 19.75 -8.62 3.66
C ARG A 6 18.34 -9.16 3.47
N MET A 7 17.30 -8.35 3.62
CA MET A 7 15.92 -8.79 3.42
C MET A 7 15.68 -9.01 1.92
N GLN A 8 15.49 -10.26 1.51
CA GLN A 8 15.30 -10.65 0.12
C GLN A 8 13.80 -10.71 -0.22
N ARG A 9 13.37 -11.76 -0.92
CA ARG A 9 11.96 -12.00 -1.24
C ARG A 9 11.20 -12.33 0.04
N VAL A 10 9.96 -11.85 0.12
CA VAL A 10 9.02 -12.16 1.20
C VAL A 10 7.97 -13.08 0.62
N PHE A 11 7.84 -14.29 1.17
CA PHE A 11 6.91 -15.30 0.67
C PHE A 11 5.61 -15.34 1.45
N CYS A 12 5.69 -15.15 2.77
CA CYS A 12 4.53 -15.19 3.64
C CYS A 12 4.51 -13.96 4.55
N VAL A 13 3.30 -13.49 4.83
CA VAL A 13 3.02 -12.39 5.76
C VAL A 13 1.79 -12.77 6.57
N GLN A 14 1.84 -12.60 7.88
CA GLN A 14 0.73 -12.90 8.77
C GLN A 14 0.59 -11.82 9.85
N PHE A 15 -0.65 -11.48 10.21
CA PHE A 15 -0.90 -10.66 11.39
C PHE A 15 -0.81 -11.50 12.65
N SER A 16 -0.33 -10.89 13.73
CA SER A 16 -0.50 -11.46 15.07
C SER A 16 -1.98 -11.46 15.46
N MET A 17 -2.36 -12.35 16.37
CA MET A 17 -3.76 -12.46 16.84
C MET A 17 -4.24 -11.22 17.60
N ASP A 18 -3.33 -10.36 18.07
CA ASP A 18 -3.64 -9.09 18.72
C ASP A 18 -3.70 -7.90 17.74
N SER A 19 -3.51 -8.13 16.42
CA SER A 19 -3.48 -7.12 15.34
C SER A 19 -2.42 -6.02 15.49
N LYS A 20 -1.52 -6.09 16.49
CA LYS A 20 -0.50 -5.07 16.74
C LYS A 20 0.77 -5.29 15.90
N PHE A 21 1.00 -6.53 15.48
CA PHE A 21 2.21 -6.91 14.79
C PHE A 21 1.94 -7.62 13.47
N VAL A 22 2.93 -7.52 12.58
CA VAL A 22 3.00 -8.21 11.30
C VAL A 22 4.26 -9.04 11.30
N LEU A 23 4.10 -10.33 11.05
CA LEU A 23 5.17 -11.29 10.83
C LEU A 23 5.43 -11.41 9.34
N SER A 24 6.70 -11.43 8.94
CA SER A 24 7.11 -11.70 7.56
C SER A 24 8.16 -12.79 7.51
N GLY A 25 7.94 -13.83 6.70
CA GLY A 25 8.94 -14.84 6.36
C GLY A 25 9.65 -14.48 5.06
N SER A 26 10.97 -14.34 5.13
CA SER A 26 11.80 -14.01 3.97
C SER A 26 12.68 -15.19 3.54
N ASP A 27 13.05 -15.22 2.27
CA ASP A 27 13.91 -16.22 1.62
C ASP A 27 15.31 -16.34 2.25
N ASP A 28 15.72 -15.34 3.04
CA ASP A 28 16.99 -15.35 3.77
C ASP A 28 16.95 -16.22 5.05
N GLY A 29 15.91 -17.03 5.23
CA GLY A 29 15.70 -17.92 6.38
C GLY A 29 15.22 -17.20 7.64
N ASN A 30 14.99 -15.88 7.60
CA ASN A 30 14.60 -15.11 8.77
C ASN A 30 13.10 -14.82 8.81
N ILE A 31 12.53 -14.95 10.00
CA ILE A 31 11.21 -14.41 10.34
C ILE A 31 11.42 -13.07 11.03
N ARG A 32 10.76 -12.02 10.52
CA ARG A 32 10.85 -10.67 11.09
C ARG A 32 9.50 -10.24 11.64
N LEU A 33 9.55 -9.56 12.80
CA LEU A 33 8.39 -8.97 13.46
C LEU A 33 8.40 -7.45 13.24
N TRP A 34 7.27 -6.91 12.80
CA TRP A 34 7.05 -5.51 12.55
C TRP A 34 5.84 -5.02 13.35
N LYS A 35 5.85 -3.77 13.81
CA LYS A 35 4.63 -3.15 14.32
C LYS A 35 3.72 -2.78 13.16
N ALA A 36 2.43 -3.09 13.27
CA ALA A 36 1.42 -2.68 12.28
C ALA A 36 1.34 -1.15 12.18
N HIS A 37 1.37 -0.47 13.33
CA HIS A 37 1.48 0.98 13.44
C HIS A 37 2.89 1.37 13.89
N ALA A 38 3.73 1.83 12.96
CA ALA A 38 5.15 2.12 13.21
C ALA A 38 5.38 3.09 14.39
N SER A 39 4.57 4.15 14.48
CA SER A 39 4.69 5.18 15.52
C SER A 39 3.98 4.85 16.83
N GLU A 40 3.24 3.74 16.91
CA GLU A 40 2.46 3.43 18.10
C GLU A 40 3.36 2.99 19.26
N LYS A 41 3.31 3.66 20.40
CA LYS A 41 4.10 3.24 21.58
C LYS A 41 3.60 1.90 22.13
N LEU A 42 4.51 1.00 22.46
CA LEU A 42 4.23 -0.26 23.15
C LEU A 42 4.12 -0.03 24.66
N GLY A 43 3.34 -0.86 25.35
CA GLY A 43 3.13 -0.78 26.80
C GLY A 43 1.90 0.05 27.20
N VAL A 44 1.72 0.19 28.51
CA VAL A 44 0.61 0.95 29.11
C VAL A 44 0.87 2.44 28.92
N LYS A 45 -0.13 3.18 28.43
CA LYS A 45 -0.09 4.63 28.26
C LYS A 45 -0.91 5.28 29.36
N ASP A 46 -0.46 6.44 29.83
CA ASP A 46 -1.29 7.26 30.71
C ASP A 46 -2.49 7.82 29.93
N ARG A 47 -3.60 8.09 30.64
CA ARG A 47 -4.84 8.62 30.05
C ARG A 47 -4.58 9.92 29.31
N ARG A 48 -3.76 10.81 29.88
CA ARG A 48 -3.44 12.10 29.25
C ARG A 48 -2.63 11.92 27.97
N GLU A 49 -1.68 10.99 27.97
CA GLU A 49 -0.90 10.62 26.78
C GLU A 49 -1.82 10.04 25.69
N GLN A 50 -2.76 9.16 26.06
CA GLN A 50 -3.71 8.55 25.15
C GLN A 50 -4.62 9.58 24.47
N ILE A 51 -5.21 10.50 25.26
CA ILE A 51 -6.08 11.56 24.73
C ILE A 51 -5.30 12.45 23.75
N ASN A 52 -4.06 12.81 24.08
CA ASN A 52 -3.23 13.62 23.20
C ASN A 52 -2.92 12.92 21.87
N LEU A 53 -2.62 11.61 21.91
CA LEU A 53 -2.37 10.81 20.70
C LEU A 53 -3.63 10.70 19.83
N GLU A 54 -4.79 10.46 20.44
CA GLU A 54 -6.07 10.38 19.73
C GLU A 54 -6.42 11.73 19.08
N TYR A 55 -6.24 12.83 19.81
CA TYR A 55 -6.45 14.17 19.28
C TYR A 55 -5.53 14.47 18.09
N ALA A 56 -4.23 14.16 18.21
CA ALA A 56 -3.27 14.34 17.12
C ALA A 56 -3.62 13.48 15.90
N GLN A 57 -4.11 12.26 16.10
CA GLN A 57 -4.56 11.39 15.02
C GLN A 57 -5.79 11.96 14.31
N LYS A 58 -6.80 12.42 15.06
CA LYS A 58 -7.99 13.09 14.51
C LYS A 58 -7.63 14.34 13.70
N LEU A 59 -6.63 15.11 14.14
CA LEU A 59 -6.14 16.26 13.37
C LEU A 59 -5.51 15.82 12.04
N LYS A 60 -4.64 14.80 12.06
CA LYS A 60 -4.01 14.28 10.84
C LYS A 60 -5.06 13.77 9.85
N GLU A 61 -6.11 13.11 10.33
CA GLU A 61 -7.21 12.64 9.50
C GLU A 61 -8.01 13.78 8.89
N ARG A 62 -8.44 14.75 9.72
CA ARG A 62 -9.20 15.93 9.27
C ARG A 62 -8.43 16.72 8.20
N PHE A 63 -7.14 16.95 8.43
CA PHE A 63 -6.31 17.80 7.57
C PHE A 63 -5.47 17.02 6.54
N GLY A 64 -5.63 15.70 6.45
CA GLY A 64 -4.82 14.84 5.57
C GLY A 64 -5.01 15.08 4.07
N HIS A 65 -6.05 15.81 3.68
CA HIS A 65 -6.30 16.22 2.29
C HIS A 65 -5.38 17.37 1.83
N MET A 66 -4.86 18.17 2.76
CA MET A 66 -3.98 19.30 2.45
C MET A 66 -2.65 18.81 1.85
N LYS A 67 -2.16 19.50 0.81
CA LYS A 67 -1.00 19.05 0.02
C LYS A 67 0.25 18.83 0.87
N ASP A 68 0.53 19.71 1.83
CA ASP A 68 1.74 19.66 2.66
C ASP A 68 1.73 18.47 3.61
N ILE A 69 0.63 18.28 4.35
CA ILE A 69 0.43 17.15 5.24
C ILE A 69 0.48 15.85 4.44
N LYS A 70 -0.26 15.80 3.32
CA LYS A 70 -0.32 14.63 2.45
C LYS A 70 1.03 14.29 1.80
N ARG A 71 1.90 15.28 1.58
CA ARG A 71 3.26 15.09 1.06
C ARG A 71 4.15 14.46 2.13
N ILE A 72 4.10 14.99 3.34
CA ILE A 72 4.89 14.49 4.48
C ILE A 72 4.46 13.07 4.85
N ASP A 73 3.15 12.84 4.99
CA ASP A 73 2.59 11.55 5.38
C ASP A 73 2.92 10.43 4.37
N ARG A 74 2.88 10.74 3.07
CA ARG A 74 3.21 9.78 2.00
C ARG A 74 4.71 9.58 1.80
N HIS A 75 5.56 10.47 2.33
CA HIS A 75 6.99 10.38 2.10
C HIS A 75 7.58 9.13 2.77
N ARG A 76 8.18 8.24 1.98
CA ARG A 76 8.84 7.02 2.47
C ARG A 76 10.16 6.82 1.77
N ASN A 77 11.18 6.43 2.54
CA ASN A 77 12.46 5.96 1.99
C ASN A 77 12.27 4.51 1.53
N ILE A 78 12.31 4.30 0.22
CA ILE A 78 12.08 3.01 -0.46
C ILE A 78 13.37 2.65 -1.22
N PRO A 79 13.77 1.36 -1.28
CA PRO A 79 14.88 0.90 -2.12
C PRO A 79 14.79 1.40 -3.56
N LEU A 80 15.94 1.72 -4.16
CA LEU A 80 16.01 2.28 -5.51
C LEU A 80 15.39 1.37 -6.56
N ASP A 81 15.62 0.06 -6.46
CA ASP A 81 15.11 -0.91 -7.44
C ASP A 81 13.58 -0.95 -7.43
N ILE A 82 12.98 -0.94 -6.24
CA ILE A 82 11.53 -0.86 -6.07
C ILE A 82 10.99 0.49 -6.60
N LYS A 83 11.67 1.59 -6.30
CA LYS A 83 11.28 2.93 -6.79
C LYS A 83 11.33 3.02 -8.32
N ARG A 84 12.34 2.42 -8.94
CA ARG A 84 12.48 2.35 -10.41
C ARG A 84 11.37 1.48 -11.02
N ALA A 85 11.16 0.28 -10.48
CA ALA A 85 10.11 -0.63 -10.93
C ALA A 85 8.70 -0.04 -10.80
N ASP A 86 8.40 0.64 -9.70
CA ASP A 86 7.12 1.33 -9.49
C ASP A 86 6.91 2.47 -10.51
N ARG A 87 7.95 3.24 -10.82
CA ARG A 87 7.89 4.28 -11.86
C ARG A 87 7.56 3.69 -13.23
N THR A 88 8.31 2.68 -13.66
CA THR A 88 8.09 2.00 -14.94
C THR A 88 6.68 1.39 -15.01
N LYS A 89 6.21 0.75 -13.93
CA LYS A 89 4.86 0.19 -13.86
C LYS A 89 3.78 1.26 -13.98
N LYS A 90 3.94 2.42 -13.35
CA LYS A 90 3.01 3.54 -13.45
C LYS A 90 2.92 4.10 -14.87
N GLU A 91 4.05 4.23 -15.56
CA GLU A 91 4.12 4.66 -16.96
C GLU A 91 3.43 3.63 -17.89
N MET A 92 3.67 2.34 -17.69
CA MET A 92 3.00 1.29 -18.46
C MET A 92 1.48 1.29 -18.24
N LEU A 93 1.03 1.44 -16.99
CA LEU A 93 -0.40 1.48 -16.66
C LEU A 93 -1.10 2.73 -17.19
N SER A 94 -0.44 3.90 -17.14
CA SER A 94 -0.98 5.13 -17.70
C SER A 94 -1.08 5.06 -19.23
N ALA A 95 -0.05 4.55 -19.91
CA ALA A 95 -0.07 4.32 -21.34
C ALA A 95 -1.17 3.33 -21.75
N ARG A 96 -1.33 2.21 -21.04
CA ARG A 96 -2.40 1.24 -21.27
C ARG A 96 -3.79 1.87 -21.08
N ARG A 97 -4.00 2.62 -20.00
CA ARG A 97 -5.26 3.33 -19.75
C ARG A 97 -5.59 4.29 -20.90
N VAL A 98 -4.63 5.09 -21.33
CA VAL A 98 -4.82 6.04 -22.44
C VAL A 98 -5.17 5.31 -23.73
N LYS A 99 -4.48 4.20 -24.04
CA LYS A 99 -4.78 3.38 -25.23
C LYS A 99 -6.20 2.80 -25.18
N ASP A 100 -6.58 2.23 -24.05
CA ASP A 100 -7.91 1.63 -23.87
C ASP A 100 -9.01 2.71 -23.96
N ASP A 101 -8.81 3.87 -23.35
CA ASP A 101 -9.75 5.00 -23.42
C ASP A 101 -9.87 5.57 -24.85
N ARG A 102 -8.77 5.62 -25.62
CA ARG A 102 -8.82 5.99 -27.04
C ARG A 102 -9.59 4.95 -27.87
N ARG A 103 -9.31 3.66 -27.68
CA ARG A 103 -10.02 2.58 -28.38
C ARG A 103 -11.53 2.68 -28.16
N ARG A 104 -11.98 2.88 -26.91
CA ARG A 104 -13.40 3.04 -26.58
C ARG A 104 -14.06 4.26 -27.23
N LYS A 105 -13.33 5.37 -27.34
CA LYS A 105 -13.84 6.58 -28.00
C LYS A 105 -14.03 6.40 -29.51
N HIS A 106 -13.27 5.48 -30.12
CA HIS A 106 -13.24 5.25 -31.56
C HIS A 106 -13.88 3.91 -32.00
N SER A 107 -14.43 3.13 -31.06
CA SER A 107 -15.20 1.91 -31.36
C SER A 107 -16.69 2.21 -31.47
N SER A 108 -17.40 1.42 -32.28
CA SER A 108 -18.88 1.42 -32.29
C SER A 108 -19.43 1.08 -30.90
N LYS A 109 -20.65 1.52 -30.57
CA LYS A 109 -21.29 1.29 -29.27
C LYS A 109 -21.48 -0.20 -28.94
N GLU A 110 -21.61 -1.05 -29.97
CA GLU A 110 -21.75 -2.50 -29.82
C GLU A 110 -20.41 -3.20 -29.51
N ASP A 111 -19.31 -2.68 -30.06
CA ASP A 111 -17.94 -3.20 -29.86
C ASP A 111 -17.17 -2.51 -28.71
N ALA A 112 -17.79 -1.56 -28.02
CA ALA A 112 -17.13 -0.76 -26.99
C ALA A 112 -16.90 -1.58 -25.71
N ASP A 113 -15.66 -2.02 -25.53
CA ASP A 113 -15.21 -2.84 -24.41
C ASP A 113 -15.43 -2.14 -23.05
N LYS A 114 -16.24 -2.75 -22.17
CA LYS A 114 -16.68 -2.14 -20.88
C LYS A 114 -15.49 -1.96 -19.93
N ARG A 115 -15.57 -0.95 -19.04
CA ARG A 115 -14.58 -0.78 -17.96
C ARG A 115 -14.72 -1.91 -16.95
N VAL A 116 -13.80 -2.87 -17.01
CA VAL A 116 -13.66 -3.90 -15.99
C VAL A 116 -12.79 -3.37 -14.85
N SER A 117 -13.24 -3.55 -13.62
CA SER A 117 -12.46 -3.15 -12.43
C SER A 117 -11.17 -3.96 -12.35
N GLU A 118 -10.05 -3.36 -11.92
CA GLU A 118 -8.77 -4.08 -11.78
C GLU A 118 -8.87 -5.27 -10.81
N ARG A 119 -9.73 -5.18 -9.79
CA ARG A 119 -9.95 -6.26 -8.82
C ARG A 119 -10.56 -7.52 -9.45
N SER A 120 -11.45 -7.36 -10.42
CA SER A 120 -12.05 -8.49 -11.13
C SER A 120 -11.11 -9.06 -12.20
N LYS A 121 -10.08 -8.33 -12.64
CA LYS A 121 -9.06 -8.84 -13.57
C LYS A 121 -8.06 -9.80 -12.91
N SER A 122 -7.79 -9.63 -11.61
CA SER A 122 -6.82 -10.44 -10.87
C SER A 122 -7.37 -11.79 -10.37
N ILE A 123 -8.67 -12.02 -10.45
CA ILE A 123 -9.28 -13.30 -10.04
C ILE A 123 -9.17 -14.26 -11.22
N ILE A 124 -8.09 -15.04 -11.25
CA ILE A 124 -7.93 -16.16 -12.18
C ILE A 124 -8.46 -17.40 -11.47
N GLY A 125 -9.71 -17.77 -11.78
CA GLY A 125 -10.36 -18.97 -11.25
C GLY A 125 -11.45 -18.68 -10.21
N VAL A 126 -12.70 -18.58 -10.68
CA VAL A 126 -13.81 -19.09 -9.89
C VAL A 126 -13.85 -20.57 -10.21
N ALA A 127 -13.49 -21.42 -9.23
CA ALA A 127 -13.69 -22.86 -9.33
C ALA A 127 -15.18 -23.10 -9.59
N LYS A 128 -15.46 -23.83 -10.68
CA LYS A 128 -16.80 -24.31 -11.02
C LYS A 128 -17.02 -25.66 -10.38
#